data_AF-A0A484FZP4-F1
#
_entry.id   AF-A0A484FZP4-F1
#
_cell.length_a   1.000
_cell.length_b   1.000
_cell.length_c   1.000
_cell.angle_alpha   90.00
_cell.angle_beta   90.00
_cell.angle_gamma   90.00
#
_symmetry.space_group_name_H-M   'P 1'
#
loop_
_entity.id
_entity.type
_entity.pdbx_description
1 polymer ?
#
loop_
_entity_poly.entity_id
_entity_poly.type
_entity_poly.pdbx_seq_one_letter_code
_entity_poly.pdbx_strand_id
1 'polypeptide(L)'
;MGAKLTAGAGAMINVDSAAQAIRAAVDRKATIISISWTVGIPKSDTLGNAIQYALDNDVLLFCSSRDSGHGTGIDYYPAGFRRDAVIKIGAAEPSGSPYDWAGPIENLDFIFPGVEVVQRHTFRGPTAGASKEIREMEPKTGSSVATALGAGLAALVIYCARINQMYAEGEKLSDADVAKLRRSAFMIQAIRNFGMSTSDVTKNKFVEVWRKLDDRTQRLAQVRADSNEARKIVAQLARDLIPVV
;
A
#
# COMPACT_ATOMS: atom_id res chain seq x y z
N MET A 1 16.40 -28.59 8.63
CA MET A 1 16.71 -27.44 9.51
C MET A 1 16.05 -26.20 8.93
N GLY A 2 14.97 -25.72 9.56
CA GLY A 2 14.24 -24.55 9.08
C GLY A 2 14.99 -23.27 9.43
N ALA A 3 15.32 -22.46 8.43
CA ALA A 3 15.96 -21.17 8.64
C ALA A 3 14.94 -20.18 9.22
N LYS A 4 15.25 -19.66 10.41
CA LYS A 4 14.57 -18.51 11.02
C LYS A 4 14.77 -17.29 10.11
N LEU A 5 13.68 -16.70 9.66
CA LEU A 5 13.64 -15.37 9.07
C LEU A 5 13.56 -14.35 10.22
N THR A 6 14.67 -13.73 10.58
CA THR A 6 14.67 -12.51 11.40
C THR A 6 15.13 -11.36 10.50
N ALA A 7 14.19 -10.52 10.07
CA ALA A 7 14.50 -9.27 9.39
C ALA A 7 15.12 -8.29 10.40
N GLY A 8 16.44 -8.37 10.55
CA GLY A 8 17.27 -7.40 11.26
C GLY A 8 18.23 -6.73 10.29
N ALA A 9 18.64 -5.50 10.59
CA ALA A 9 19.61 -4.74 9.82
C ALA A 9 20.85 -5.59 9.52
N GLY A 10 21.03 -5.96 8.25
CA GLY A 10 22.10 -6.87 7.79
C GLY A 10 21.64 -8.05 6.91
N ALA A 11 20.33 -8.30 6.77
CA ALA A 11 19.84 -9.32 5.85
C ALA A 11 20.01 -8.88 4.39
N MET A 12 20.92 -9.51 3.66
CA MET A 12 21.07 -9.32 2.21
C MET A 12 19.95 -10.07 1.49
N ILE A 13 19.14 -9.35 0.71
CA ILE A 13 18.09 -9.97 -0.11
C ILE A 13 18.77 -10.76 -1.24
N ASN A 14 18.55 -12.07 -1.25
CA ASN A 14 18.95 -12.92 -2.37
C ASN A 14 17.99 -12.68 -3.55
N VAL A 15 18.54 -12.27 -4.69
CA VAL A 15 17.80 -11.88 -5.90
C VAL A 15 16.98 -13.04 -6.47
N ASP A 16 17.52 -14.26 -6.45
CA ASP A 16 16.82 -15.45 -6.97
C ASP A 16 15.66 -15.85 -6.04
N SER A 17 15.87 -15.80 -4.72
CA SER A 17 14.80 -16.01 -3.75
C SER A 17 13.69 -14.97 -3.87
N ALA A 18 14.05 -13.70 -4.10
CA ALA A 18 13.08 -12.63 -4.34
C ALA A 18 12.26 -12.85 -5.62
N ALA A 19 12.93 -13.25 -6.71
CA ALA A 19 12.27 -13.58 -7.96
C ALA A 19 11.30 -14.77 -7.81
N GLN A 20 11.72 -15.83 -7.11
CA GLN A 20 10.86 -16.97 -6.80
C GLN A 20 9.67 -16.57 -5.94
N ALA A 21 9.85 -15.72 -4.93
CA ALA A 21 8.78 -15.23 -4.08
C ALA A 21 7.73 -14.43 -4.86
N ILE A 22 8.15 -13.58 -5.80
CA ILE A 22 7.23 -12.83 -6.68
C ILE A 22 6.40 -13.81 -7.52
N ARG A 23 7.06 -14.74 -8.23
CA ARG A 23 6.35 -15.76 -9.05
C ARG A 23 5.38 -16.57 -8.20
N ALA A 24 5.82 -17.02 -7.03
CA ALA A 24 5.04 -17.80 -6.10
C ALA A 24 3.81 -17.04 -5.56
N ALA A 25 3.86 -15.71 -5.45
CA ALA A 25 2.71 -14.88 -5.10
C ALA A 25 1.72 -14.73 -6.27
N VAL A 26 2.23 -14.51 -7.48
CA VAL A 26 1.42 -14.46 -8.71
C VAL A 26 0.67 -15.78 -8.94
N ASP A 27 1.38 -16.92 -8.80
CA ASP A 27 0.80 -18.25 -9.00
C ASP A 27 -0.28 -18.57 -7.95
N ARG A 28 -0.17 -17.99 -6.75
CA ARG A 28 -1.20 -18.01 -5.69
C ARG A 28 -2.31 -16.98 -5.88
N LYS A 29 -2.38 -16.34 -7.05
CA LYS A 29 -3.42 -15.37 -7.45
C LYS A 29 -3.46 -14.11 -6.58
N ALA A 30 -2.29 -13.67 -6.09
CA ALA A 30 -2.18 -12.37 -5.44
C ALA A 30 -2.67 -11.26 -6.38
N THR A 31 -3.52 -10.37 -5.88
CA THR A 31 -3.95 -9.16 -6.63
C THR A 31 -2.97 -8.01 -6.43
N ILE A 32 -2.33 -7.95 -5.26
CA ILE A 32 -1.35 -6.93 -4.87
C ILE A 32 -0.14 -7.64 -4.28
N ILE A 33 1.06 -7.20 -4.63
CA ILE A 33 2.30 -7.60 -3.96
C ILE A 33 2.93 -6.35 -3.33
N SER A 34 3.15 -6.40 -2.01
CA SER A 34 3.85 -5.38 -1.23
C SER A 34 5.33 -5.75 -1.12
N ILE A 35 6.18 -5.05 -1.86
CA ILE A 35 7.63 -5.30 -1.93
C ILE A 35 8.34 -4.31 -1.00
N SER A 36 8.35 -4.63 0.29
CA SER A 36 8.95 -3.80 1.35
C SER A 36 10.47 -3.99 1.50
N TRP A 37 11.17 -4.19 0.39
CA TRP A 37 12.63 -4.33 0.31
C TRP A 37 13.15 -3.73 -1.00
N THR A 38 14.45 -3.43 -1.04
CA THR A 38 15.13 -2.93 -2.24
C THR A 38 16.44 -3.69 -2.46
N VAL A 39 16.85 -3.80 -3.72
CA VAL A 39 18.15 -4.34 -4.13
C VAL A 39 18.75 -3.46 -5.20
N GLY A 40 20.07 -3.29 -5.23
CA GLY A 40 20.72 -2.68 -6.40
C GLY A 40 20.35 -3.43 -7.68
N ILE A 41 20.39 -2.77 -8.83
CA ILE A 41 20.03 -3.41 -10.10
C ILE A 41 20.89 -4.68 -10.29
N PRO A 42 20.28 -5.86 -10.32
CA PRO A 42 21.02 -7.10 -10.43
C PRO A 42 21.62 -7.24 -11.84
N LYS A 43 22.78 -7.90 -11.95
CA LYS A 43 23.38 -8.22 -13.25
C LYS A 43 22.56 -9.24 -14.06
N SER A 44 21.79 -10.06 -13.36
CA SER A 44 20.91 -11.06 -13.97
C SER A 44 19.49 -10.51 -14.12
N ASP A 45 18.85 -10.82 -15.24
CA ASP A 45 17.46 -10.46 -15.52
C ASP A 45 16.45 -11.30 -14.74
N THR A 46 16.89 -12.28 -13.92
CA THR A 46 15.99 -13.17 -13.15
C THR A 46 14.89 -12.40 -12.41
N LEU A 47 15.26 -11.34 -11.70
CA LEU A 47 14.31 -10.53 -10.92
C LEU A 47 13.47 -9.61 -11.82
N GLY A 48 14.06 -9.01 -12.84
CA GLY A 48 13.31 -8.21 -13.83
C GLY A 48 12.23 -9.04 -14.51
N ASN A 49 12.55 -10.28 -14.92
CA ASN A 49 11.61 -11.23 -15.51
C ASN A 49 10.49 -11.65 -14.55
N ALA A 50 10.77 -11.75 -13.25
CA ALA A 50 9.74 -12.05 -12.24
C ALA A 50 8.81 -10.85 -12.01
N ILE A 51 9.36 -9.63 -12.00
CA ILE A 51 8.56 -8.40 -11.93
C ILE A 51 7.69 -8.27 -13.18
N GLN A 52 8.26 -8.50 -14.37
CA GLN A 52 7.52 -8.50 -15.63
C GLN A 52 6.39 -9.54 -15.63
N TYR A 53 6.67 -10.77 -15.17
CA TYR A 53 5.66 -11.81 -15.03
C TYR A 53 4.49 -11.40 -14.12
N ALA A 54 4.75 -10.66 -13.04
CA ALA A 54 3.69 -10.13 -12.19
C ALA A 54 2.85 -9.07 -12.91
N LEU A 55 3.49 -8.17 -13.65
CA LEU A 55 2.80 -7.14 -14.44
C LEU A 55 1.93 -7.77 -15.55
N ASP A 56 2.45 -8.78 -16.25
CA ASP A 56 1.73 -9.50 -17.31
C ASP A 56 0.50 -10.27 -16.79
N ASN A 57 0.45 -10.55 -15.49
CA ASN A 57 -0.68 -11.20 -14.82
C ASN A 57 -1.60 -10.20 -14.09
N ASP A 58 -1.53 -8.91 -14.45
CA ASP A 58 -2.30 -7.82 -13.82
C ASP A 58 -2.16 -7.81 -12.29
N VAL A 59 -0.95 -8.02 -11.78
CA VAL A 59 -0.66 -7.90 -10.34
C VAL A 59 -0.13 -6.51 -10.04
N LEU A 60 -0.80 -5.83 -9.11
CA LEU A 60 -0.42 -4.49 -8.71
C LEU A 60 0.79 -4.53 -7.76
N LEU A 61 1.84 -3.79 -8.11
CA LEU A 61 3.10 -3.79 -7.36
C LEU A 61 3.27 -2.50 -6.57
N PHE A 62 3.46 -2.65 -5.25
CA PHE A 62 3.93 -1.59 -4.37
C PHE A 62 5.37 -1.86 -3.96
N CYS A 63 6.18 -0.81 -3.82
CA CYS A 63 7.52 -0.95 -3.30
C CYS A 63 7.93 0.19 -2.38
N SER A 64 8.83 -0.13 -1.44
CA SER A 64 9.41 0.85 -0.55
C SER A 64 10.51 1.66 -1.22
N SER A 65 10.64 2.91 -0.83
CA SER A 65 11.88 3.64 -1.04
C SER A 65 13.05 2.96 -0.31
N ARG A 66 14.26 3.16 -0.84
CA ARG A 66 15.50 2.76 -0.18
C ARG A 66 15.76 3.82 0.88
N ASP A 67 15.52 3.51 2.15
CA ASP A 67 15.66 4.44 3.28
C ASP A 67 17.13 4.81 3.57
N SER A 68 17.85 5.22 2.54
CA SER A 68 19.29 5.52 2.55
C SER A 68 19.58 7.03 2.51
N GLY A 69 18.55 7.87 2.66
CA GLY A 69 18.70 9.33 2.63
C GLY A 69 19.02 9.86 1.24
N HIS A 70 20.15 10.56 1.12
CA HIS A 70 20.56 11.42 -0.02
C HIS A 70 20.81 10.72 -1.38
N GLY A 71 20.39 9.47 -1.56
CA GLY A 71 20.43 8.82 -2.86
C GLY A 71 19.49 9.51 -3.85
N THR A 72 20.01 10.11 -4.90
CA THR A 72 19.22 10.95 -5.84
C THR A 72 18.51 10.15 -6.93
N GLY A 73 18.92 8.90 -7.17
CA GLY A 73 18.42 8.07 -8.26
C GLY A 73 17.37 7.02 -7.88
N ILE A 74 16.73 6.47 -8.92
CA ILE A 74 15.91 5.24 -8.83
C ILE A 74 16.69 4.10 -9.53
N ASP A 75 17.89 3.83 -9.05
CA ASP A 75 18.87 2.87 -9.58
C ASP A 75 18.84 1.53 -8.82
N TYR A 76 17.65 1.10 -8.42
CA TYR A 76 17.43 -0.10 -7.63
C TYR A 76 16.08 -0.74 -7.94
N TYR A 77 15.98 -2.05 -7.78
CA TYR A 77 14.73 -2.77 -7.94
C TYR A 77 13.93 -2.84 -6.63
N PRO A 78 12.59 -2.92 -6.73
CA PRO A 78 11.81 -2.98 -7.98
C PRO A 78 11.50 -1.60 -8.60
N ALA A 79 11.72 -0.49 -7.89
CA ALA A 79 11.33 0.85 -8.33
C ALA A 79 11.91 1.28 -9.69
N GLY A 80 13.15 0.90 -9.96
CA GLY A 80 13.89 1.21 -11.19
C GLY A 80 13.65 0.24 -12.35
N PHE A 81 12.81 -0.79 -12.18
CA PHE A 81 12.49 -1.72 -13.27
C PHE A 81 11.64 -1.04 -14.36
N ARG A 82 10.54 -0.40 -13.94
CA ARG A 82 9.66 0.40 -14.80
C ARG A 82 8.87 1.37 -13.94
N ARG A 83 9.20 2.66 -14.03
CA ARG A 83 8.75 3.63 -13.03
C ARG A 83 7.24 3.84 -13.01
N ASP A 84 6.59 3.77 -14.16
CA ASP A 84 5.14 3.93 -14.30
C ASP A 84 4.35 2.69 -13.88
N ALA A 85 4.99 1.51 -13.74
CA ALA A 85 4.29 0.26 -13.44
C ALA A 85 4.34 -0.16 -11.96
N VAL A 86 5.27 0.39 -11.18
CA VAL A 86 5.44 0.07 -9.75
C VAL A 86 5.14 1.30 -8.91
N ILE A 87 4.23 1.18 -7.94
CA ILE A 87 3.88 2.28 -7.04
C ILE A 87 4.94 2.36 -5.94
N LYS A 88 5.76 3.41 -5.95
CA LYS A 88 6.85 3.64 -5.00
C LYS A 88 6.38 4.50 -3.83
N ILE A 89 6.56 3.99 -2.62
CA ILE A 89 6.10 4.60 -1.37
C ILE A 89 7.28 5.00 -0.50
N GLY A 90 7.26 6.24 0.00
CA GLY A 90 8.15 6.68 1.08
C GLY A 90 7.43 6.78 2.42
N ALA A 91 8.20 6.80 3.49
CA ALA A 91 7.70 7.09 4.83
C ALA A 91 7.43 8.59 5.03
N ALA A 92 6.42 8.87 5.86
CA ALA A 92 6.12 10.16 6.42
C ALA A 92 6.25 10.12 7.95
N GLU A 93 6.68 11.24 8.50
CA GLU A 93 6.66 11.57 9.92
C GLU A 93 5.23 11.68 10.47
N PRO A 94 5.02 11.65 11.80
CA PRO A 94 3.70 11.87 12.40
C PRO A 94 3.06 13.22 12.01
N SER A 95 3.87 14.22 11.66
CA SER A 95 3.41 15.52 11.15
C SER A 95 2.88 15.48 9.72
N GLY A 96 3.01 14.35 9.03
CA GLY A 96 2.73 14.19 7.60
C GLY A 96 3.87 14.65 6.68
N SER A 97 4.93 15.23 7.24
CA SER A 97 6.12 15.62 6.48
C SER A 97 6.88 14.38 5.96
N PRO A 98 7.59 14.45 4.83
CA PRO A 98 8.40 13.36 4.34
C PRO A 98 9.46 12.96 5.38
N TYR A 99 9.71 11.66 5.52
CA TYR A 99 10.84 11.17 6.31
C TYR A 99 12.14 11.40 5.54
N ASP A 100 13.11 12.08 6.14
CA ASP A 100 14.36 12.49 5.47
C ASP A 100 15.13 11.32 4.84
N TRP A 101 15.00 10.13 5.41
CA TRP A 101 15.69 8.95 4.90
C TRP A 101 14.97 8.28 3.73
N ALA A 102 13.70 8.59 3.48
CA ALA A 102 12.89 8.00 2.41
C ALA A 102 13.35 8.43 1.00
N GLY A 103 14.40 9.24 0.89
CA GLY A 103 14.95 9.73 -0.36
C GLY A 103 14.11 10.84 -0.98
N PRO A 104 14.48 11.27 -2.20
CA PRO A 104 13.88 12.45 -2.81
C PRO A 104 12.39 12.25 -3.09
N ILE A 105 11.57 13.18 -2.61
CA ILE A 105 10.11 13.09 -2.62
C ILE A 105 9.53 13.07 -4.06
N GLU A 106 10.20 13.75 -4.98
CA GLU A 106 9.87 13.80 -6.40
C GLU A 106 9.92 12.42 -7.07
N ASN A 107 10.73 11.52 -6.53
CA ASN A 107 10.87 10.16 -7.04
C ASN A 107 9.77 9.23 -6.52
N LEU A 108 8.97 9.65 -5.53
CA LEU A 108 7.92 8.85 -4.87
C LEU A 108 6.56 9.09 -5.53
N ASP A 109 5.68 8.08 -5.54
CA ASP A 109 4.27 8.27 -5.92
C ASP A 109 3.48 8.88 -4.78
N PHE A 110 3.70 8.34 -3.57
CA PHE A 110 3.05 8.76 -2.34
C PHE A 110 4.00 8.63 -1.16
N ILE A 111 3.66 9.36 -0.09
CA ILE A 111 4.17 9.10 1.25
C ILE A 111 3.01 8.72 2.17
N PHE A 112 3.25 7.73 3.01
CA PHE A 112 2.30 7.23 4.01
C PHE A 112 2.97 7.25 5.39
N PRO A 113 2.20 7.23 6.49
CA PRO A 113 2.75 7.11 7.84
C PRO A 113 3.75 5.95 7.90
N GLY A 114 4.99 6.25 8.29
CA GLY A 114 6.06 5.28 8.26
C GLY A 114 7.09 5.47 9.35
N VAL A 115 6.97 6.50 10.18
CA VAL A 115 7.84 6.75 11.35
C VAL A 115 7.04 6.50 12.62
N GLU A 116 7.64 5.77 13.57
CA GLU A 116 7.05 5.42 14.87
C GLU A 116 5.64 4.81 14.79
N VAL A 117 5.39 3.99 13.77
CA VAL A 117 4.09 3.37 13.56
C VAL A 117 3.92 2.19 14.53
N VAL A 118 2.89 2.25 15.36
CA VAL A 118 2.53 1.18 16.29
C VAL A 118 1.62 0.16 15.61
N GLN A 119 1.91 -1.13 15.76
CA GLN A 119 1.09 -2.21 15.21
C GLN A 119 -0.17 -2.47 16.05
N ARG A 120 -1.31 -2.72 15.38
CA ARG A 120 -2.70 -2.71 15.94
C ARG A 120 -3.01 -3.64 17.12
N HIS A 121 -2.15 -4.59 17.50
CA HIS A 121 -2.44 -5.43 18.69
C HIS A 121 -2.39 -4.64 20.01
N THR A 122 -1.92 -3.39 20.00
CA THR A 122 -2.04 -2.43 21.10
C THR A 122 -3.41 -1.71 21.18
N PHE A 123 -4.27 -1.83 20.16
CA PHE A 123 -5.56 -1.13 20.06
C PHE A 123 -6.80 -2.05 20.24
N ARG A 124 -6.69 -3.12 21.04
CA ARG A 124 -7.88 -3.76 21.61
C ARG A 124 -8.16 -3.10 22.96
N GLY A 125 -9.39 -2.60 23.12
CA GLY A 125 -9.90 -2.05 24.38
C GLY A 125 -9.82 -3.06 25.54
N PRO A 126 -10.36 -2.72 26.72
CA PRO A 126 -10.08 -3.40 27.99
C PRO A 126 -10.75 -4.78 28.05
N THR A 127 -10.21 -5.76 27.33
CA THR A 127 -10.47 -7.18 27.60
C THR A 127 -9.22 -7.73 28.25
N ALA A 128 -9.30 -7.89 29.56
CA ALA A 128 -8.36 -8.61 30.40
C ALA A 128 -7.98 -9.94 29.74
N GLY A 129 -6.68 -10.17 29.55
CA GLY A 129 -6.16 -11.49 29.17
C GLY A 129 -5.04 -11.53 28.12
N ALA A 130 -4.67 -10.41 27.48
CA ALA A 130 -3.46 -10.39 26.65
C ALA A 130 -2.22 -10.39 27.55
N SER A 131 -1.34 -11.39 27.39
CA SER A 131 -0.09 -11.53 28.15
C SER A 131 0.75 -10.26 28.07
N LYS A 132 1.56 -10.01 29.12
CA LYS A 132 2.43 -8.82 29.28
C LYS A 132 3.32 -8.54 28.05
N GLU A 133 3.60 -9.57 27.24
CA GLU A 133 4.37 -9.53 25.99
C GLU A 133 3.65 -8.84 24.81
N ILE A 134 2.33 -8.65 24.86
CA ILE A 134 1.53 -8.03 23.78
C ILE A 134 1.50 -6.50 23.91
N ARG A 135 1.89 -5.93 25.06
CA ARG A 135 1.78 -4.48 25.34
C ARG A 135 2.96 -3.63 24.87
N GLU A 136 4.05 -4.24 24.38
CA GLU A 136 5.31 -3.54 24.12
C GLU A 136 5.93 -3.94 22.77
N MET A 137 5.17 -3.91 21.66
CA MET A 137 5.84 -3.91 20.36
C MET A 137 6.38 -2.53 20.07
N GLU A 138 7.71 -2.44 19.99
CA GLU A 138 8.43 -1.24 19.62
C GLU A 138 7.88 -0.64 18.32
N PRO A 139 7.62 0.69 18.29
CA PRO A 139 7.25 1.39 17.07
C PRO A 139 8.19 1.03 15.91
N LYS A 140 7.63 0.87 14.72
CA LYS A 140 8.42 0.57 13.51
C LYS A 140 8.55 1.80 12.63
N THR A 141 9.77 2.03 12.17
CA THR A 141 10.12 3.14 11.28
C THR A 141 10.70 2.61 9.97
N GLY A 142 10.25 3.17 8.86
CA GLY A 142 10.78 2.92 7.52
C GLY A 142 9.72 2.93 6.43
N SER A 143 10.15 3.18 5.19
CA SER A 143 9.31 3.13 3.99
C SER A 143 8.70 1.74 3.78
N SER A 144 9.30 0.69 4.32
CA SER A 144 8.72 -0.67 4.36
C SER A 144 7.36 -0.70 5.07
N VAL A 145 7.18 0.07 6.16
CA VAL A 145 5.92 0.17 6.91
C VAL A 145 4.89 0.97 6.11
N ALA A 146 5.31 2.13 5.58
CA ALA A 146 4.49 2.97 4.72
C ALA A 146 3.98 2.21 3.49
N THR A 147 4.82 1.37 2.89
CA THR A 147 4.46 0.52 1.73
C THR A 147 3.36 -0.47 2.08
N ALA A 148 3.43 -1.10 3.25
CA ALA A 148 2.41 -2.03 3.71
C ALA A 148 1.05 -1.32 3.92
N LEU A 149 1.06 -0.09 4.47
CA LEU A 149 -0.14 0.73 4.60
C LEU A 149 -0.71 1.13 3.23
N GLY A 150 0.14 1.56 2.29
CA GLY A 150 -0.27 1.89 0.92
C GLY A 150 -0.90 0.69 0.20
N ALA A 151 -0.28 -0.48 0.29
CA ALA A 151 -0.82 -1.73 -0.27
C ALA A 151 -2.16 -2.13 0.39
N GLY A 152 -2.27 -1.95 1.71
CA GLY A 152 -3.53 -2.17 2.44
C GLY A 152 -4.64 -1.21 2.02
N LEU A 153 -4.32 0.07 1.81
CA LEU A 153 -5.27 1.06 1.29
C LEU A 153 -5.75 0.67 -0.12
N ALA A 154 -4.85 0.24 -0.99
CA ALA A 154 -5.22 -0.24 -2.33
C ALA A 154 -6.13 -1.47 -2.27
N ALA A 155 -5.88 -2.40 -1.34
CA ALA A 155 -6.77 -3.53 -1.10
C ALA A 155 -8.17 -3.08 -0.64
N LEU A 156 -8.24 -2.05 0.22
CA LEU A 156 -9.50 -1.44 0.65
C LEU A 156 -10.26 -0.82 -0.54
N VAL A 157 -9.57 -0.10 -1.43
CA VAL A 157 -10.18 0.47 -2.65
C VAL A 157 -10.81 -0.62 -3.51
N ILE A 158 -10.09 -1.72 -3.78
CA ILE A 158 -10.61 -2.85 -4.56
C ILE A 158 -11.80 -3.51 -3.85
N TYR A 159 -11.73 -3.64 -2.52
CA TYR A 159 -12.84 -4.18 -1.74
C TYR A 159 -14.10 -3.31 -1.84
N CYS A 160 -13.97 -2.00 -1.66
CA CYS A 160 -15.05 -1.04 -1.84
C CYS A 160 -15.65 -1.14 -3.25
N ALA A 161 -14.81 -1.26 -4.28
CA ALA A 161 -15.25 -1.45 -5.66
C ALA A 161 -16.15 -2.68 -5.82
N ARG A 162 -15.75 -3.81 -5.26
CA ARG A 162 -16.56 -5.05 -5.29
C ARG A 162 -17.87 -4.93 -4.52
N ILE A 163 -17.84 -4.26 -3.36
CA ILE A 163 -19.07 -3.97 -2.60
C ILE A 163 -20.03 -3.12 -3.43
N ASN A 164 -19.53 -2.14 -4.19
CA ASN A 164 -20.35 -1.39 -5.13
C ASN A 164 -20.98 -2.28 -6.20
N GLN A 165 -20.21 -3.16 -6.87
CA GLN A 165 -20.77 -4.07 -7.89
C GLN A 165 -21.94 -4.92 -7.36
N MET A 166 -21.81 -5.40 -6.12
CA MET A 166 -22.82 -6.25 -5.51
C MET A 166 -24.05 -5.46 -5.03
N TYR A 167 -23.84 -4.32 -4.36
CA TYR A 167 -24.86 -3.70 -3.50
C TYR A 167 -25.24 -2.26 -3.86
N ALA A 168 -24.64 -1.63 -4.88
CA ALA A 168 -25.04 -0.27 -5.25
C ALA A 168 -26.47 -0.22 -5.79
N GLU A 169 -27.22 0.79 -5.35
CA GLU A 169 -28.55 1.14 -5.85
C GLU A 169 -28.38 2.23 -6.91
N GLY A 170 -28.14 1.85 -8.16
CA GLY A 170 -27.87 2.76 -9.26
C GLY A 170 -26.92 2.14 -10.27
N GLU A 171 -26.17 2.99 -10.98
CA GLU A 171 -25.11 2.50 -11.85
C GLU A 171 -24.09 1.75 -10.98
N LYS A 172 -23.76 0.51 -11.35
CA LYS A 172 -22.76 -0.33 -10.69
C LYS A 172 -21.44 -0.25 -11.43
N LEU A 173 -20.32 -0.35 -10.71
CA LEU A 173 -19.03 -0.55 -11.35
C LEU A 173 -19.04 -1.83 -12.18
N SER A 174 -18.49 -1.77 -13.39
CA SER A 174 -18.34 -2.94 -14.25
C SER A 174 -17.15 -3.79 -13.80
N ASP A 175 -17.10 -5.05 -14.26
CA ASP A 175 -15.91 -5.89 -14.05
C ASP A 175 -14.65 -5.28 -14.67
N ALA A 176 -14.81 -4.54 -15.78
CA ALA A 176 -13.72 -3.80 -16.41
C ALA A 176 -13.19 -2.68 -15.50
N ASP A 177 -14.07 -1.96 -14.77
CA ASP A 177 -13.65 -0.90 -13.85
C ASP A 177 -12.86 -1.46 -12.67
N VAL A 178 -13.30 -2.59 -12.11
CA VAL A 178 -12.58 -3.27 -11.03
C VAL A 178 -11.27 -3.87 -11.52
N ALA A 179 -11.22 -4.40 -12.75
CA ALA A 179 -9.99 -4.91 -13.35
C ALA A 179 -8.95 -3.80 -13.59
N LYS A 180 -9.38 -2.61 -14.06
CA LYS A 180 -8.49 -1.44 -14.25
C LYS A 180 -7.75 -1.05 -12.98
N LEU A 181 -8.34 -1.21 -11.79
CA LEU A 181 -7.69 -0.92 -10.50
C LEU A 181 -6.44 -1.77 -10.22
N ARG A 182 -6.22 -2.86 -10.96
CA ARG A 182 -5.00 -3.65 -10.88
C ARG A 182 -3.82 -3.02 -11.61
N ARG A 183 -4.05 -1.94 -12.35
CA ARG A 183 -3.01 -1.16 -13.03
C ARG A 183 -2.62 0.05 -12.20
N SER A 184 -1.33 0.31 -12.11
CA SER A 184 -0.74 1.39 -11.30
C SER A 184 -1.38 2.75 -11.56
N ALA A 185 -1.54 3.15 -12.83
CA ALA A 185 -2.10 4.44 -13.21
C ALA A 185 -3.50 4.67 -12.62
N PHE A 186 -4.39 3.68 -12.70
CA PHE A 186 -5.76 3.79 -12.17
C PHE A 186 -5.79 3.74 -10.64
N MET A 187 -4.97 2.88 -10.02
CA MET A 187 -4.86 2.87 -8.56
C MET A 187 -4.31 4.19 -8.02
N ILE A 188 -3.32 4.79 -8.68
CA ILE A 188 -2.79 6.11 -8.32
C ILE A 188 -3.89 7.16 -8.33
N GLN A 189 -4.75 7.18 -9.35
CA GLN A 189 -5.89 8.11 -9.38
C GLN A 189 -6.88 7.83 -8.25
N ALA A 190 -7.19 6.56 -8.00
CA ALA A 190 -8.10 6.19 -6.91
C ALA A 190 -7.55 6.60 -5.53
N ILE A 191 -6.26 6.43 -5.29
CA ILE A 191 -5.60 6.87 -4.05
C ILE A 191 -5.63 8.41 -3.95
N ARG A 192 -5.38 9.14 -5.04
CA ARG A 192 -5.47 10.61 -5.06
C ARG A 192 -6.87 11.13 -4.75
N ASN A 193 -7.91 10.38 -5.10
CA ASN A 193 -9.30 10.75 -4.81
C ASN A 193 -9.66 10.71 -3.32
N PHE A 194 -8.84 10.09 -2.46
CA PHE A 194 -8.93 10.32 -1.02
C PHE A 194 -8.64 11.78 -0.65
N GLY A 195 -7.78 12.45 -1.42
CA GLY A 195 -7.27 13.77 -1.14
C GLY A 195 -5.81 13.74 -0.73
N MET A 196 -5.09 14.80 -1.12
CA MET A 196 -3.66 14.96 -0.88
C MET A 196 -3.42 16.19 -0.02
N SER A 197 -2.40 16.13 0.84
CA SER A 197 -1.93 17.32 1.56
C SER A 197 -1.43 18.35 0.56
N THR A 198 -1.85 19.61 0.72
CA THR A 198 -1.46 20.71 -0.17
C THR A 198 -0.26 21.50 0.34
N SER A 199 0.36 21.04 1.43
CA SER A 199 1.56 21.67 1.99
C SER A 199 2.75 21.50 1.03
N ASP A 200 3.49 22.60 0.83
CA ASP A 200 4.70 22.62 0.00
C ASP A 200 5.75 21.60 0.45
N VAL A 201 5.77 21.26 1.74
CA VAL A 201 6.69 20.26 2.31
C VAL A 201 6.38 18.86 1.77
N THR A 202 5.10 18.55 1.57
CA THR A 202 4.65 17.21 1.14
C THR A 202 4.58 17.06 -0.38
N LYS A 203 4.70 18.17 -1.14
CA LYS A 203 4.58 18.20 -2.61
C LYS A 203 3.37 17.43 -3.16
N ASN A 204 2.24 17.46 -2.47
CA ASN A 204 1.03 16.71 -2.81
C ASN A 204 1.23 15.18 -2.86
N LYS A 205 2.12 14.64 -2.02
CA LYS A 205 2.41 13.18 -1.93
C LYS A 205 1.85 12.52 -0.69
N PHE A 206 1.54 13.27 0.36
CA PHE A 206 0.93 12.70 1.57
C PHE A 206 -0.58 12.50 1.37
N VAL A 207 -1.05 11.27 1.57
CA VAL A 207 -2.46 10.89 1.36
C VAL A 207 -3.27 11.16 2.62
N GLU A 208 -4.23 12.08 2.53
CA GLU A 208 -5.09 12.49 3.66
C GLU A 208 -6.40 11.70 3.65
N VAL A 209 -6.32 10.40 3.98
CA VAL A 209 -7.46 9.46 3.86
C VAL A 209 -8.72 9.91 4.60
N TRP A 210 -8.56 10.66 5.70
CA TRP A 210 -9.65 11.21 6.51
C TRP A 210 -10.60 12.11 5.72
N ARG A 211 -10.12 12.81 4.67
CA ARG A 211 -10.96 13.67 3.83
C ARG A 211 -12.12 12.93 3.15
N LYS A 212 -11.98 11.62 2.91
CA LYS A 212 -13.08 10.77 2.41
C LYS A 212 -13.60 9.79 3.46
N LEU A 213 -12.78 9.37 4.41
CA LEU A 213 -13.15 8.31 5.35
C LEU A 213 -13.88 8.80 6.60
N ASP A 214 -13.69 10.03 7.08
CA ASP A 214 -14.21 10.45 8.39
C ASP A 214 -15.74 10.45 8.43
N ASP A 215 -16.39 11.15 7.50
CA ASP A 215 -17.86 11.17 7.38
C ASP A 215 -18.43 9.75 7.20
N ARG A 216 -17.81 8.95 6.32
CA ARG A 216 -18.26 7.58 6.03
C ARG A 216 -18.15 6.69 7.26
N THR A 217 -17.06 6.83 8.03
CA THR A 217 -16.82 6.06 9.25
C THR A 217 -17.80 6.47 10.36
N GLN A 218 -18.08 7.76 10.51
CA GLN A 218 -19.09 8.25 11.47
C GLN A 218 -20.47 7.69 11.14
N ARG A 219 -20.88 7.71 9.88
CA ARG A 219 -22.16 7.13 9.43
C ARG A 219 -22.21 5.61 9.64
N LEU A 220 -21.12 4.90 9.32
CA LEU A 220 -21.01 3.46 9.56
C LEU A 220 -21.13 3.08 11.04
N ALA A 221 -20.65 3.92 11.95
CA ALA A 221 -20.75 3.68 13.38
C ALA A 221 -22.20 3.73 13.91
N GLN A 222 -23.12 4.37 13.18
CA GLN A 222 -24.54 4.50 13.57
C GLN A 222 -25.42 3.38 13.03
N VAL A 223 -24.87 2.46 12.23
CA VAL A 223 -25.63 1.39 11.59
C VAL A 223 -25.04 0.02 11.91
N ARG A 224 -25.87 -1.02 11.83
CA ARG A 224 -25.38 -2.40 11.98
C ARG A 224 -24.46 -2.74 10.80
N ALA A 225 -23.29 -3.31 11.06
CA ALA A 225 -22.23 -3.51 10.06
C ALA A 225 -22.63 -4.37 8.84
N ASP A 226 -23.58 -5.29 9.00
CA ASP A 226 -24.10 -6.17 7.94
C ASP A 226 -25.40 -5.65 7.29
N SER A 227 -25.86 -4.46 7.69
CA SER A 227 -27.06 -3.84 7.13
C SER A 227 -26.86 -3.44 5.68
N ASN A 228 -27.96 -3.35 4.93
CA ASN A 228 -27.94 -2.79 3.58
C ASN A 228 -27.45 -1.34 3.59
N GLU A 229 -27.76 -0.57 4.64
CA GLU A 229 -27.29 0.82 4.77
C GLU A 229 -25.75 0.89 4.87
N ALA A 230 -25.12 0.02 5.67
CA ALA A 230 -23.66 -0.05 5.74
C ALA A 230 -23.03 -0.36 4.37
N ARG A 231 -23.64 -1.30 3.62
CA ARG A 231 -23.19 -1.65 2.26
C ARG A 231 -23.33 -0.48 1.29
N LYS A 232 -24.40 0.31 1.38
CA LYS A 232 -24.60 1.52 0.56
C LYS A 232 -23.55 2.58 0.84
N ILE A 233 -23.20 2.81 2.10
CA ILE A 233 -22.15 3.78 2.47
C ILE A 233 -20.80 3.38 1.83
N VAL A 234 -20.44 2.10 1.91
CA VAL A 234 -19.21 1.57 1.31
C VAL A 234 -19.26 1.60 -0.22
N ALA A 235 -20.42 1.27 -0.81
CA ALA A 235 -20.62 1.33 -2.25
C ALA A 235 -20.48 2.77 -2.78
N GLN A 236 -21.01 3.77 -2.07
CA GLN A 236 -20.88 5.17 -2.45
C GLN A 236 -19.43 5.64 -2.35
N LEU A 237 -18.70 5.25 -1.29
CA LEU A 237 -17.27 5.55 -1.17
C LEU A 237 -16.50 5.04 -2.42
N ALA A 238 -16.82 3.86 -2.92
CA ALA A 238 -16.18 3.35 -4.14
C ALA A 238 -16.41 4.26 -5.35
N ARG A 239 -17.63 4.80 -5.53
CA ARG A 239 -17.93 5.76 -6.61
C ARG A 239 -17.19 7.07 -6.47
N ASP A 240 -17.00 7.54 -5.24
CA ASP A 240 -16.26 8.77 -4.99
C ASP A 240 -14.76 8.62 -5.26
N LEU A 241 -14.24 7.39 -5.17
CA LEU A 241 -12.82 7.08 -5.34
C LEU A 241 -12.47 6.64 -6.76
N ILE A 242 -13.36 5.96 -7.47
CA ILE A 242 -13.05 5.30 -8.74
C ILE A 242 -13.69 6.08 -9.87
N PRO A 243 -12.90 6.75 -10.74
CA PRO A 243 -13.46 7.43 -11.90
C PRO A 243 -14.08 6.39 -12.82
N VAL A 244 -15.35 6.61 -13.18
CA VAL A 244 -16.09 5.82 -14.15
C VAL A 244 -15.67 6.31 -15.53
N VAL A 245 -15.22 5.40 -16.40
CA VAL A 245 -14.87 5.71 -17.79
C VAL A 245 -15.63 4.77 -18.71
#